data_AF-A0A852FNA3-F1
#
_entry.id   AF-A0A852FNA3-F1
#
_cell.length_a   1.000
_cell.length_b   1.000
_cell.length_c   1.000
_cell.angle_alpha   90.00
_cell.angle_beta   90.00
_cell.angle_gamma   90.00
#
_symmetry.space_group_name_H-M   'P 1'
#
loop_
_entity.id
_entity.type
_entity.pdbx_description
1 polymer ?
#
loop_
_entity_poly.entity_id
_entity_poly.type
_entity_poly.pdbx_seq_one_letter_code
_entity_poly.pdbx_strand_id
1 'polypeptide(L)'
;AVAAMAPRWEAGLLLLLLVLPPASAGLSGYFGTKSRYEEVNPHLVSDPLSLGPGTGGSLPASCTPLQLRAVLRHGTRYPTAGMAARFPALFAARRRLALASSSKHRCLQSGAAFRRGLGPTLDFGGDEVEVEVNDSLMRFFDHCAKFVALVEENDAAMCQVNAFKEGPEMKKVLEKVASALCLPVEELNADLVQVAFLTCSYELAIKNVTSPWCSLFSEEDAKVLEYLNDLKQYWKRGYGYDINSRSSCVLFQDIFQHLDKAVEESKSSKPISSPLIVQVGHAETLQPLLVLMGYFKDDEPLLANNYAQQAQRKFRSGRIVPYAANLVFVLYHCDHVNTSQEEYQVQLLLNEKLLSFHHSNETTSTYTDLKNYYKDILENCHFKEECELPKVNVTAIDEL
;
A
#
# COMPACT_ATOMS: atom_id res chain seq x y z
N ALA A 1 13.24 -10.45 -46.99
CA ALA A 1 12.03 -11.06 -46.40
C ALA A 1 12.47 -12.24 -45.53
N VAL A 2 12.66 -11.99 -44.24
CA VAL A 2 12.92 -13.05 -43.26
C VAL A 2 11.67 -13.10 -42.39
N ALA A 3 10.78 -14.05 -42.67
CA ALA A 3 9.66 -14.35 -41.81
C ALA A 3 10.22 -15.11 -40.59
N ALA A 4 10.24 -14.45 -39.44
CA ALA A 4 10.52 -15.10 -38.18
C ALA A 4 9.36 -16.07 -37.88
N MET A 5 9.65 -17.37 -37.89
CA MET A 5 8.75 -18.39 -37.38
C MET A 5 8.66 -18.20 -35.86
N ALA A 6 7.53 -17.66 -35.39
CA ALA A 6 7.18 -17.74 -33.97
C ALA A 6 7.13 -19.24 -33.57
N PRO A 7 7.67 -19.61 -32.40
CA PRO A 7 7.74 -21.01 -32.01
C PRO A 7 6.32 -21.55 -31.73
N ARG A 8 6.03 -22.74 -32.27
CA ARG A 8 4.72 -23.41 -32.31
C ARG A 8 4.06 -23.69 -30.94
N TRP A 9 4.70 -23.38 -29.82
CA TRP A 9 4.15 -23.60 -28.47
C TRP A 9 3.17 -22.51 -28.01
N GLU A 10 3.29 -21.28 -28.53
CA GLU A 10 2.40 -20.16 -28.14
C GLU A 10 0.94 -20.39 -28.55
N ALA A 11 0.72 -21.04 -29.70
CA ALA A 11 -0.63 -21.38 -30.18
C ALA A 11 -1.25 -22.57 -29.42
N GLY A 12 -0.43 -23.48 -28.89
CA GLY A 12 -0.87 -24.63 -28.10
C GLY A 12 -1.41 -24.23 -26.72
N LEU A 13 -0.71 -23.32 -26.03
CA LEU A 13 -1.15 -22.80 -24.73
C LEU A 13 -2.49 -22.07 -24.81
N LEU A 14 -2.70 -21.26 -25.85
CA LEU A 14 -3.94 -20.51 -26.06
C LEU A 14 -5.17 -21.40 -26.32
N LEU A 15 -4.98 -22.55 -26.98
CA LEU A 15 -6.06 -23.51 -27.23
C LEU A 15 -6.39 -24.39 -26.01
N LEU A 16 -5.40 -24.76 -25.19
CA LEU A 16 -5.63 -25.51 -23.94
C LEU A 16 -6.40 -24.70 -22.89
N LEU A 17 -6.15 -23.39 -22.83
CA LEU A 17 -6.83 -22.48 -21.92
C LEU A 17 -8.34 -22.30 -22.20
N LEU A 18 -8.83 -22.67 -23.39
CA LEU A 18 -10.26 -22.60 -23.75
C LEU A 18 -11.10 -23.78 -23.25
N VAL A 19 -10.48 -24.85 -22.72
CA VAL A 19 -11.17 -26.09 -22.30
C VAL A 19 -11.44 -26.14 -20.80
N LEU A 20 -10.87 -25.22 -20.01
CA LEU A 20 -11.02 -25.21 -18.56
C LEU A 20 -12.31 -24.47 -18.12
N PRO A 21 -13.08 -25.01 -17.16
CA PRO A 21 -14.28 -24.36 -16.65
C PRO A 21 -13.92 -23.02 -15.96
N PRO A 22 -14.83 -22.03 -15.93
CA PRO A 22 -14.57 -20.74 -15.32
C PRO A 22 -14.45 -20.87 -13.79
N ALA A 23 -13.23 -21.09 -13.31
CA ALA A 23 -12.87 -21.05 -11.91
C ALA A 23 -12.22 -19.69 -11.60
N SER A 24 -13.03 -18.65 -11.46
CA SER A 24 -12.57 -17.38 -10.86
C SER A 24 -13.20 -17.07 -9.51
N ALA A 25 -14.23 -17.84 -9.11
CA ALA A 25 -14.85 -17.70 -7.81
C ALA A 25 -13.82 -18.07 -6.72
N GLY A 26 -13.23 -17.07 -6.07
CA GLY A 26 -12.41 -17.23 -4.87
C GLY A 26 -10.94 -16.79 -4.97
N LEU A 27 -10.39 -16.51 -6.16
CA LEU A 27 -8.95 -16.20 -6.28
C LEU A 27 -8.58 -14.73 -5.99
N SER A 28 -9.55 -13.81 -6.12
CA SER A 28 -9.32 -12.36 -6.10
C SER A 28 -8.66 -11.83 -4.81
N GLY A 29 -8.95 -12.49 -3.69
CA GLY A 29 -8.39 -12.15 -2.38
C GLY A 29 -6.91 -12.51 -2.19
N TYR A 30 -6.28 -13.22 -3.13
CA TYR A 30 -4.95 -13.81 -2.96
C TYR A 30 -3.85 -13.20 -3.86
N PHE A 31 -4.17 -12.16 -4.62
CA PHE A 31 -3.22 -11.53 -5.56
C PHE A 31 -2.18 -10.59 -4.91
N GLY A 32 -2.07 -10.59 -3.58
CA GLY A 32 -1.16 -9.71 -2.84
C GLY A 32 -1.39 -8.25 -3.23
N THR A 33 -0.32 -7.47 -3.42
CA THR A 33 -0.44 -6.06 -3.85
C THR A 33 -1.16 -5.87 -5.21
N LYS A 34 -1.44 -6.92 -5.98
CA LYS A 34 -2.21 -6.82 -7.23
C LYS A 34 -3.72 -7.07 -7.04
N SER A 35 -4.16 -7.30 -5.80
CA SER A 35 -5.58 -7.37 -5.47
C SER A 35 -6.30 -6.06 -5.75
N ARG A 36 -7.57 -6.21 -6.12
CA ARG A 36 -8.52 -5.12 -6.29
C ARG A 36 -8.81 -4.42 -4.96
N TYR A 37 -9.20 -3.15 -5.03
CA TYR A 37 -9.60 -2.40 -3.84
C TYR A 37 -10.91 -2.95 -3.23
N GLU A 38 -11.77 -3.49 -4.09
CA GLU A 38 -13.02 -4.16 -3.72
C GLU A 38 -12.81 -5.37 -2.80
N GLU A 39 -11.63 -6.01 -2.81
CA GLU A 39 -11.35 -7.12 -1.89
C GLU A 39 -11.28 -6.67 -0.43
N VAL A 40 -10.84 -5.43 -0.19
CA VAL A 40 -10.85 -4.84 1.16
C VAL A 40 -12.13 -4.05 1.42
N ASN A 41 -12.88 -3.69 0.39
CA ASN A 41 -14.16 -2.97 0.46
C ASN A 41 -15.25 -3.63 -0.41
N PRO A 42 -15.80 -4.79 0.00
CA PRO A 42 -16.67 -5.61 -0.86
C PRO A 42 -17.97 -4.95 -1.31
N HIS A 43 -18.47 -3.98 -0.55
CA HIS A 43 -19.67 -3.20 -0.88
C HIS A 43 -19.52 -2.42 -2.19
N LEU A 44 -18.29 -2.13 -2.62
CA LEU A 44 -17.99 -1.42 -3.86
C LEU A 44 -18.26 -2.27 -5.13
N VAL A 45 -18.37 -3.59 -4.99
CA VAL A 45 -18.73 -4.48 -6.11
C VAL A 45 -20.17 -4.23 -6.54
N SER A 46 -21.09 -4.10 -5.57
CA SER A 46 -22.51 -3.86 -5.83
C SER A 46 -22.83 -2.39 -6.09
N ASP A 47 -22.15 -1.49 -5.38
CA ASP A 47 -22.36 -0.05 -5.50
C ASP A 47 -20.99 0.66 -5.55
N PRO A 48 -20.49 0.93 -6.76
CA PRO A 48 -19.25 1.68 -6.96
C PRO A 48 -19.32 3.12 -6.48
N LEU A 49 -20.42 3.65 -5.96
CA LEU A 49 -20.43 4.98 -5.33
C LEU A 49 -20.75 4.89 -3.83
N SER A 50 -20.86 3.67 -3.31
CA SER A 50 -21.09 3.43 -1.89
C SER A 50 -20.02 4.11 -1.05
N LEU A 51 -20.48 4.79 -0.01
CA LEU A 51 -19.65 5.43 1.01
C LEU A 51 -19.21 4.41 2.08
N GLY A 52 -19.44 3.12 1.82
CA GLY A 52 -19.31 2.05 2.79
C GLY A 52 -20.50 1.97 3.75
N PRO A 53 -20.52 0.93 4.62
CA PRO A 53 -21.41 0.95 5.77
C PRO A 53 -21.14 2.24 6.56
N GLY A 54 -22.19 2.88 7.08
CA GLY A 54 -22.08 4.07 7.91
C GLY A 54 -21.21 3.77 9.12
N THR A 55 -19.90 3.96 8.98
CA THR A 55 -18.93 3.53 9.99
C THR A 55 -18.92 4.59 11.07
N GLY A 56 -19.61 4.25 12.16
CA GLY A 56 -19.52 4.93 13.44
C GLY A 56 -18.06 5.16 13.84
N GLY A 57 -17.86 6.30 14.50
CA GLY A 57 -16.54 6.86 14.76
C GLY A 57 -16.36 8.26 14.18
N SER A 58 -17.46 8.95 13.83
CA SER A 58 -17.43 10.41 13.93
C SER A 58 -17.09 10.75 15.38
N LEU A 59 -16.07 11.59 15.58
CA LEU A 59 -15.89 12.27 16.85
C LEU A 59 -17.19 13.00 17.24
N PRO A 60 -17.38 13.32 18.53
CA PRO A 60 -18.54 14.08 19.01
C PRO A 60 -18.79 15.34 18.17
N ALA A 61 -20.03 15.84 18.17
CA ALA A 61 -20.40 17.05 17.42
C ALA A 61 -19.58 18.30 17.80
N SER A 62 -18.89 18.29 18.94
CA SER A 62 -17.97 19.34 19.38
C SER A 62 -16.62 19.33 18.66
N CYS A 63 -16.32 18.32 17.84
CA CYS A 63 -15.06 18.23 17.11
C CYS A 63 -15.24 18.58 15.64
N THR A 64 -14.45 19.53 15.16
CA THR A 64 -14.44 19.98 13.76
C THR A 64 -13.15 19.54 13.07
N PRO A 65 -13.21 18.96 11.86
CA PRO A 65 -12.01 18.55 11.14
C PRO A 65 -11.25 19.79 10.62
N LEU A 66 -9.97 19.90 10.95
CA LEU A 66 -9.07 20.99 10.57
C LEU A 66 -8.25 20.68 9.33
N GLN A 67 -7.71 19.47 9.25
CA GLN A 67 -6.86 19.03 8.15
C GLN A 67 -7.09 17.55 7.85
N LEU A 68 -7.18 17.22 6.57
CA LEU A 68 -7.10 15.84 6.07
C LEU A 68 -5.87 15.71 5.22
N ARG A 69 -5.06 14.70 5.55
CA ARG A 69 -3.88 14.33 4.78
C ARG A 69 -3.96 12.88 4.34
N ALA A 70 -3.87 12.64 3.04
CA ALA A 70 -3.98 11.31 2.45
C ALA A 70 -2.73 10.92 1.67
N VAL A 71 -2.18 9.74 1.97
CA VAL A 71 -1.15 9.07 1.18
C VAL A 71 -1.82 7.92 0.42
N LEU A 72 -1.88 8.06 -0.90
CA LEU A 72 -2.59 7.17 -1.80
C LEU A 72 -1.61 6.35 -2.63
N ARG A 73 -1.90 5.07 -2.81
CA ARG A 73 -1.27 4.25 -3.85
C ARG A 73 -2.00 4.45 -5.18
N HIS A 74 -1.26 4.50 -6.29
CA HIS A 74 -1.88 4.50 -7.61
C HIS A 74 -2.85 3.31 -7.84
N GLY A 75 -3.89 3.52 -8.62
CA GLY A 75 -4.96 2.55 -8.83
C GLY A 75 -6.02 3.09 -9.79
N THR A 76 -7.07 2.29 -9.98
CA THR A 76 -8.17 2.57 -10.92
C THR A 76 -9.32 3.36 -10.30
N ARG A 77 -9.32 3.55 -8.97
CA ARG A 77 -10.40 4.17 -8.20
C ARG A 77 -9.82 5.00 -7.04
N TYR A 78 -10.53 6.02 -6.59
CA TYR A 78 -10.22 6.71 -5.34
C TYR A 78 -11.48 6.99 -4.50
N PRO A 79 -11.35 7.08 -3.17
CA PRO A 79 -12.48 7.30 -2.27
C PRO A 79 -12.99 8.75 -2.25
N THR A 80 -12.95 9.42 -3.39
CA THR A 80 -13.15 10.85 -3.50
C THR A 80 -14.53 11.29 -2.99
N ALA A 81 -15.60 10.64 -3.47
CA ALA A 81 -16.97 10.93 -3.01
C ALA A 81 -17.19 10.52 -1.54
N GLY A 82 -16.64 9.37 -1.13
CA GLY A 82 -16.61 8.87 0.25
C GLY A 82 -16.07 9.89 1.23
N MET A 83 -14.83 10.33 0.99
CA MET A 83 -14.15 11.32 1.83
C MET A 83 -14.84 12.68 1.79
N ALA A 84 -15.32 13.13 0.62
CA ALA A 84 -16.05 14.39 0.51
C ALA A 84 -17.36 14.38 1.32
N ALA A 85 -18.10 13.26 1.28
CA ALA A 85 -19.31 13.09 2.07
C ALA A 85 -19.03 12.96 3.57
N ARG A 86 -17.92 12.30 3.95
CA ARG A 86 -17.52 12.11 5.35
C ARG A 86 -16.96 13.39 5.98
N PHE A 87 -16.29 14.24 5.21
CA PHE A 87 -15.63 15.47 5.68
C PHE A 87 -16.05 16.72 4.90
N PRO A 88 -17.36 17.04 4.81
CA PRO A 88 -17.87 18.08 3.92
C PRO A 88 -17.26 19.46 4.18
N ALA A 89 -16.88 19.78 5.42
CA ALA A 89 -16.25 21.04 5.79
C ALA A 89 -14.84 21.23 5.19
N LEU A 90 -14.10 20.14 4.99
CA LEU A 90 -12.75 20.15 4.39
C LEU A 90 -12.81 20.19 2.86
N PHE A 91 -13.85 19.58 2.28
CA PHE A 91 -14.06 19.55 0.83
C PHE A 91 -14.97 20.68 0.34
N ALA A 92 -15.33 21.64 1.18
CA ALA A 92 -16.14 22.79 0.77
C ALA A 92 -15.45 23.65 -0.31
N ALA A 93 -16.25 24.29 -1.17
CA ALA A 93 -15.74 25.18 -2.21
C ALA A 93 -14.81 26.27 -1.63
N ARG A 94 -13.78 26.66 -2.41
CA ARG A 94 -12.72 27.63 -2.06
C ARG A 94 -11.75 27.21 -0.96
N ARG A 95 -11.82 25.97 -0.45
CA ARG A 95 -10.72 25.40 0.35
C ARG A 95 -9.50 25.20 -0.56
N ARG A 96 -8.31 25.09 0.01
CA ARG A 96 -7.09 24.80 -0.76
C ARG A 96 -6.84 23.29 -0.76
N LEU A 97 -6.69 22.72 -1.95
CA LEU A 97 -6.21 21.36 -2.16
C LEU A 97 -4.74 21.42 -2.56
N ALA A 98 -3.86 20.79 -1.78
CA ALA A 98 -2.49 20.50 -2.18
C ALA A 98 -2.43 19.06 -2.71
N LEU A 99 -1.96 18.90 -3.96
CA LEU A 99 -1.87 17.60 -4.61
C LEU A 99 -0.44 17.36 -5.08
N ALA A 100 0.21 16.34 -4.52
CA ALA A 100 1.54 15.91 -4.95
C ALA A 100 1.52 14.44 -5.43
N SER A 101 2.50 14.06 -6.23
CA SER A 101 2.59 12.72 -6.80
C SER A 101 4.03 12.36 -7.13
N SER A 102 4.32 11.06 -7.20
CA SER A 102 5.55 10.62 -7.87
C SER A 102 5.50 10.92 -9.38
N SER A 103 6.65 11.00 -10.03
CA SER A 103 6.81 11.22 -11.47
C SER A 103 6.24 10.12 -12.36
N LYS A 104 5.87 8.95 -11.80
CA LYS A 104 5.33 7.84 -12.60
C LYS A 104 3.96 8.20 -13.15
N HIS A 105 3.77 8.02 -14.46
CA HIS A 105 2.53 8.31 -15.19
C HIS A 105 1.27 7.77 -14.50
N ARG A 106 1.31 6.53 -13.99
CA ARG A 106 0.19 5.91 -13.25
C ARG A 106 -0.21 6.68 -11.98
N CYS A 107 0.74 7.34 -11.32
CA CYS A 107 0.52 8.17 -10.15
C CYS A 107 0.02 9.57 -10.53
N LEU A 108 0.56 10.16 -11.60
CA LEU A 108 0.06 11.43 -12.15
C LEU A 108 -1.40 11.31 -12.62
N GLN A 109 -1.71 10.28 -13.40
CA GLN A 109 -3.09 9.99 -13.84
C GLN A 109 -4.02 9.73 -12.67
N SER A 110 -3.52 9.09 -11.62
CA SER A 110 -4.25 8.84 -10.39
C SER A 110 -4.58 10.13 -9.64
N GLY A 111 -3.62 11.04 -9.48
CA GLY A 111 -3.87 12.36 -8.91
C GLY A 111 -4.88 13.17 -9.74
N ALA A 112 -4.75 13.14 -11.06
CA ALA A 112 -5.72 13.78 -11.96
C ALA A 112 -7.12 13.15 -11.86
N ALA A 113 -7.21 11.82 -11.71
CA ALA A 113 -8.48 11.12 -11.52
C ALA A 113 -9.11 11.45 -10.17
N PHE A 114 -8.32 11.51 -9.09
CA PHE A 114 -8.75 11.96 -7.77
C PHE A 114 -9.37 13.36 -7.85
N ARG A 115 -8.65 14.30 -8.48
CA ARG A 115 -9.12 15.68 -8.70
C ARG A 115 -10.42 15.73 -9.49
N ARG A 116 -10.52 14.99 -10.60
CA ARG A 116 -11.77 14.90 -11.40
C ARG A 116 -12.94 14.34 -10.59
N GLY A 117 -12.69 13.39 -9.70
CA GLY A 117 -13.71 12.79 -8.84
C GLY A 117 -14.35 13.76 -7.85
N LEU A 118 -13.71 14.90 -7.54
CA LEU A 118 -14.27 15.93 -6.66
C LEU A 118 -15.40 16.73 -7.33
N GLY A 119 -15.51 16.64 -8.67
CA GLY A 119 -16.54 17.30 -9.44
C GLY A 119 -16.28 18.81 -9.64
N PRO A 120 -17.02 19.44 -10.57
CA PRO A 120 -16.85 20.86 -10.89
C PRO A 120 -17.41 21.81 -9.83
N THR A 121 -18.24 21.30 -8.91
CA THR A 121 -18.87 22.09 -7.83
C THR A 121 -17.92 22.41 -6.69
N LEU A 122 -16.82 21.66 -6.57
CA LEU A 122 -15.73 21.96 -5.65
C LEU A 122 -14.68 22.80 -6.36
N ASP A 123 -15.05 24.04 -6.67
CA ASP A 123 -14.12 25.05 -7.17
C ASP A 123 -13.15 25.43 -6.04
N PHE A 124 -11.99 24.76 -6.00
CA PHE A 124 -10.91 25.05 -5.05
C PHE A 124 -10.12 26.33 -5.41
N GLY A 125 -10.68 27.20 -6.27
CA GLY A 125 -10.24 28.56 -6.49
C GLY A 125 -9.13 28.69 -7.53
N GLY A 126 -9.52 28.71 -8.81
CA GLY A 126 -8.79 29.34 -9.92
C GLY A 126 -7.42 28.77 -10.33
N ASP A 127 -7.31 28.39 -11.60
CA ASP A 127 -6.22 27.66 -12.26
C ASP A 127 -6.01 26.23 -11.77
N GLU A 128 -5.72 25.32 -12.71
CA GLU A 128 -5.55 23.90 -12.46
C GLU A 128 -4.63 23.68 -11.25
N VAL A 129 -5.14 23.08 -10.16
CA VAL A 129 -4.27 22.56 -9.10
C VAL A 129 -3.35 21.54 -9.75
N GLU A 130 -2.18 21.98 -10.19
CA GLU A 130 -1.19 21.14 -10.85
C GLU A 130 -0.71 20.10 -9.83
N VAL A 131 -0.56 18.88 -10.33
CA VAL A 131 -0.01 17.80 -9.52
C VAL A 131 1.48 18.09 -9.34
N GLU A 132 1.89 18.51 -8.15
CA GLU A 132 3.30 18.69 -7.82
C GLU A 132 4.03 17.34 -7.93
N VAL A 133 5.13 17.29 -8.68
CA VAL A 133 5.95 16.09 -8.76
C VAL A 133 6.99 16.11 -7.65
N ASN A 134 6.93 15.14 -6.75
CA ASN A 134 7.84 15.04 -5.61
C ASN A 134 8.33 13.60 -5.38
N ASP A 135 9.34 13.19 -6.14
CA ASP A 135 9.94 11.85 -6.05
C ASP A 135 10.76 11.66 -4.76
N SER A 136 11.39 12.73 -4.25
CA SER A 136 12.13 12.67 -2.97
C SER A 136 11.24 12.20 -1.82
N LEU A 137 9.97 12.62 -1.82
CA LEU A 137 8.99 12.26 -0.81
C LEU A 137 8.20 11.00 -1.17
N MET A 138 7.78 10.84 -2.43
CA MET A 138 6.88 9.75 -2.84
C MET A 138 7.61 8.49 -3.31
N ARG A 139 8.93 8.59 -3.54
CA ARG A 139 9.83 7.51 -3.96
C ARG A 139 11.14 7.55 -3.18
N PHE A 140 11.07 7.90 -1.90
CA PHE A 140 12.21 7.92 -0.97
C PHE A 140 13.09 6.67 -1.06
N PHE A 141 12.49 5.51 -1.35
CA PHE A 141 13.19 4.22 -1.49
C PHE A 141 14.19 4.19 -2.65
N ASP A 142 13.92 4.89 -3.76
CA ASP A 142 14.84 5.00 -4.89
C ASP A 142 16.02 5.96 -4.59
N HIS A 143 15.82 6.86 -3.61
CA HIS A 143 16.81 7.86 -3.19
C HIS A 143 17.61 7.42 -1.96
N CYS A 144 17.35 6.23 -1.44
CA CYS A 144 18.00 5.70 -0.24
C CYS A 144 19.13 4.72 -0.63
N ALA A 145 20.37 5.21 -0.70
CA ALA A 145 21.51 4.41 -1.19
C ALA A 145 21.71 3.11 -0.40
N LYS A 146 21.59 3.15 0.93
CA LYS A 146 21.65 1.95 1.79
C LYS A 146 20.57 0.92 1.46
N PHE A 147 19.33 1.35 1.25
CA PHE A 147 18.25 0.45 0.86
C PHE A 147 18.52 -0.19 -0.50
N VAL A 148 18.91 0.62 -1.48
CA VAL A 148 19.18 0.14 -2.84
C VAL A 148 20.28 -0.93 -2.81
N ALA A 149 21.42 -0.62 -2.17
CA ALA A 149 22.55 -1.54 -2.14
C ALA A 149 22.32 -2.79 -1.28
N LEU A 150 21.68 -2.66 -0.12
CA LEU A 150 21.58 -3.77 0.84
C LEU A 150 20.34 -4.65 0.63
N VAL A 151 19.30 -4.14 -0.05
CA VAL A 151 18.02 -4.83 -0.21
C VAL A 151 17.57 -4.91 -1.67
N GLU A 152 17.58 -3.80 -2.42
CA GLU A 152 16.99 -3.81 -3.76
C GLU A 152 17.83 -4.59 -4.77
N GLU A 153 19.14 -4.33 -4.77
CA GLU A 153 20.14 -4.92 -5.68
C GLU A 153 20.90 -6.10 -5.04
N ASN A 154 20.53 -6.49 -3.82
CA ASN A 154 21.16 -7.60 -3.10
C ASN A 154 20.31 -8.88 -3.18
N ASP A 155 20.74 -9.85 -3.98
CA ASP A 155 20.04 -11.13 -4.11
C ASP A 155 19.97 -11.92 -2.79
N ALA A 156 20.96 -11.75 -1.90
CA ALA A 156 20.94 -12.39 -0.58
C ALA A 156 19.81 -11.86 0.31
N ALA A 157 19.34 -10.63 0.07
CA ALA A 157 18.20 -10.06 0.79
C ALA A 157 16.87 -10.80 0.48
N MET A 158 16.88 -11.65 -0.55
CA MET A 158 15.73 -12.43 -1.00
C MET A 158 15.84 -13.92 -0.65
N CYS A 159 16.75 -14.30 0.26
CA CYS A 159 17.02 -15.70 0.59
C CYS A 159 15.76 -16.49 1.00
N GLN A 160 14.86 -15.89 1.80
CA GLN A 160 13.60 -16.54 2.21
C GLN A 160 12.63 -16.74 1.05
N VAL A 161 12.58 -15.80 0.10
CA VAL A 161 11.74 -15.94 -1.10
C VAL A 161 12.29 -17.04 -1.99
N ASN A 162 13.60 -17.05 -2.23
CA ASN A 162 14.26 -18.06 -3.05
C ASN A 162 14.14 -19.46 -2.43
N ALA A 163 14.30 -19.58 -1.11
CA ALA A 163 14.09 -20.84 -0.41
C ALA A 163 12.63 -21.32 -0.50
N PHE A 164 11.64 -20.42 -0.44
CA PHE A 164 10.23 -20.80 -0.59
C PHE A 164 9.87 -21.24 -2.00
N LYS A 165 10.46 -20.61 -3.04
CA LYS A 165 10.29 -21.02 -4.45
C LYS A 165 10.68 -22.48 -4.69
N GLU A 166 11.73 -22.94 -4.00
CA GLU A 166 12.23 -24.33 -4.07
C GLU A 166 11.59 -25.26 -3.02
N GLY A 167 10.69 -24.72 -2.21
CA GLY A 167 10.04 -25.39 -1.09
C GLY A 167 8.96 -26.40 -1.51
N PRO A 168 8.53 -27.28 -0.57
CA PRO A 168 7.56 -28.34 -0.86
C PRO A 168 6.17 -27.79 -1.24
N GLU A 169 5.78 -26.62 -0.73
CA GLU A 169 4.53 -25.95 -1.07
C GLU A 169 4.51 -25.56 -2.56
N MET A 170 5.57 -24.89 -3.03
CA MET A 170 5.68 -24.45 -4.42
C MET A 170 5.87 -25.62 -5.40
N LYS A 171 6.57 -26.68 -5.01
CA LYS A 171 6.70 -27.91 -5.81
C LYS A 171 5.33 -28.52 -6.14
N LYS A 172 4.42 -28.58 -5.17
CA LYS A 172 3.04 -29.07 -5.41
C LYS A 172 2.27 -28.18 -6.39
N VAL A 173 2.45 -26.87 -6.32
CA VAL A 173 1.82 -25.93 -7.27
C VAL A 173 2.39 -26.14 -8.67
N LEU A 174 3.72 -26.29 -8.80
CA LEU A 174 4.39 -26.57 -10.07
C LEU A 174 3.87 -27.85 -10.73
N GLU A 175 3.77 -28.95 -9.96
CA GLU A 175 3.25 -30.23 -10.44
C GLU A 175 1.81 -30.12 -10.96
N LYS A 176 0.94 -29.41 -10.24
CA LYS A 176 -0.45 -29.19 -10.66
C LYS A 176 -0.55 -28.35 -11.93
N VAL A 177 0.20 -27.25 -12.01
CA VAL A 177 0.19 -26.35 -13.18
C VAL A 177 0.78 -27.07 -14.40
N ALA A 178 1.87 -27.80 -14.24
CA ALA A 178 2.46 -28.63 -15.29
C ALA A 178 1.46 -29.66 -15.81
N SER A 179 0.76 -30.36 -14.90
CA SER A 179 -0.28 -31.31 -15.27
C SER A 179 -1.46 -30.66 -15.99
N ALA A 180 -1.89 -29.46 -15.57
CA ALA A 180 -2.99 -28.73 -16.22
C ALA A 180 -2.62 -28.24 -17.63
N LEU A 181 -1.34 -27.91 -17.86
CA LEU A 181 -0.82 -27.45 -19.15
C LEU A 181 -0.29 -28.59 -20.04
N CYS A 182 -0.27 -29.83 -19.54
CA CYS A 182 0.34 -30.98 -20.21
C CYS A 182 1.82 -30.76 -20.54
N LEU A 183 2.58 -30.16 -19.62
CA LEU A 183 4.02 -29.89 -19.75
C LEU A 183 4.84 -30.73 -18.76
N PRO A 184 6.11 -31.06 -19.06
CA PRO A 184 7.05 -31.56 -18.06
C PRO A 184 7.25 -30.54 -16.93
N VAL A 185 7.34 -31.00 -15.68
CA VAL A 185 7.54 -30.12 -14.51
C VAL A 185 8.85 -29.35 -14.62
N GLU A 186 9.88 -29.95 -15.22
CA GLU A 186 11.22 -29.39 -15.38
C GLU A 186 11.25 -28.16 -16.31
N GLU A 187 10.21 -27.96 -17.11
CA GLU A 187 10.05 -26.76 -17.96
C GLU A 187 9.43 -25.57 -17.21
N LEU A 188 8.94 -25.79 -15.97
CA LEU A 188 8.37 -24.75 -15.14
C LEU A 188 9.29 -24.38 -13.97
N ASN A 189 9.18 -23.13 -13.54
CA ASN A 189 9.74 -22.67 -12.28
C ASN A 189 8.74 -21.74 -11.57
N ALA A 190 9.00 -21.45 -10.30
CA ALA A 190 8.10 -20.63 -9.47
C ALA A 190 7.84 -19.24 -10.07
N ASP A 191 8.80 -18.64 -10.77
CA ASP A 191 8.64 -17.33 -11.41
C ASP A 191 7.67 -17.39 -12.60
N LEU A 192 7.76 -18.40 -13.46
CA LEU A 192 6.82 -18.61 -14.56
C LEU A 192 5.38 -18.84 -14.05
N VAL A 193 5.24 -19.65 -12.99
CA VAL A 193 3.94 -19.88 -12.33
C VAL A 193 3.40 -18.58 -11.72
N GLN A 194 4.26 -17.79 -11.07
CA GLN A 194 3.87 -16.50 -10.53
C GLN A 194 3.44 -15.53 -11.66
N VAL A 195 4.10 -15.54 -12.82
CA VAL A 195 3.69 -14.74 -13.99
C VAL A 195 2.30 -15.16 -14.49
N ALA A 196 2.02 -16.46 -14.59
CA ALA A 196 0.69 -16.95 -14.95
C ALA A 196 -0.39 -16.50 -13.95
N PHE A 197 -0.11 -16.62 -12.65
CA PHE A 197 -1.00 -16.17 -11.58
C PHE A 197 -1.24 -14.65 -11.60
N LEU A 198 -0.18 -13.87 -11.83
CA LEU A 198 -0.28 -12.42 -11.95
C LEU A 198 -1.00 -12.00 -13.24
N THR A 199 -0.89 -12.76 -14.32
CA THR A 199 -1.64 -12.51 -15.56
C THR A 199 -3.14 -12.64 -15.32
N CYS A 200 -3.57 -13.69 -14.59
CA CYS A 200 -4.93 -13.79 -14.07
C CYS A 200 -5.31 -12.55 -13.24
N SER A 201 -4.44 -12.12 -12.32
CA SER A 201 -4.70 -10.95 -11.48
C SER A 201 -4.88 -9.66 -12.29
N TYR A 202 -4.08 -9.42 -13.33
CA TYR A 202 -4.14 -8.19 -14.12
C TYR A 202 -5.39 -8.13 -14.99
N GLU A 203 -5.75 -9.23 -15.64
CA GLU A 203 -6.97 -9.28 -16.45
C GLU A 203 -8.22 -9.14 -15.58
N LEU A 204 -8.19 -9.71 -14.36
CA LEU A 204 -9.25 -9.46 -13.40
C LEU A 204 -9.20 -8.00 -12.93
N ALA A 205 -8.16 -7.57 -12.23
CA ALA A 205 -8.09 -6.27 -11.57
C ALA A 205 -8.22 -5.06 -12.50
N ILE A 206 -7.74 -5.16 -13.74
CA ILE A 206 -7.69 -4.02 -14.67
C ILE A 206 -8.81 -4.11 -15.71
N LYS A 207 -9.07 -5.29 -16.30
CA LYS A 207 -10.03 -5.44 -17.40
C LYS A 207 -11.42 -5.89 -16.94
N ASN A 208 -11.56 -6.28 -15.68
CA ASN A 208 -12.78 -6.92 -15.17
C ASN A 208 -13.16 -8.21 -15.92
N VAL A 209 -12.16 -8.95 -16.40
CA VAL A 209 -12.34 -10.20 -17.15
C VAL A 209 -11.81 -11.38 -16.33
N THR A 210 -12.58 -12.47 -16.28
CA THR A 210 -12.06 -13.74 -15.77
C THR A 210 -11.09 -14.32 -16.80
N SER A 211 -9.81 -14.29 -16.48
CA SER A 211 -8.77 -14.84 -17.34
C SER A 211 -8.82 -16.36 -17.37
N PRO A 212 -8.62 -17.00 -18.53
CA PRO A 212 -8.35 -18.44 -18.59
C PRO A 212 -7.16 -18.84 -17.72
N TRP A 213 -6.17 -17.96 -17.54
CA TRP A 213 -5.04 -18.18 -16.63
C TRP A 213 -5.46 -18.44 -15.19
N CYS A 214 -6.62 -17.93 -14.77
CA CYS A 214 -7.16 -18.15 -13.42
C CYS A 214 -7.53 -19.62 -13.19
N SER A 215 -7.98 -20.32 -14.24
CA SER A 215 -8.43 -21.71 -14.13
C SER A 215 -7.30 -22.72 -13.86
N LEU A 216 -6.04 -22.29 -13.97
CA LEU A 216 -4.87 -23.11 -13.62
C LEU A 216 -4.68 -23.25 -12.10
N PHE A 217 -5.36 -22.44 -11.30
CA PHE A 217 -5.09 -22.32 -9.87
C PHE A 217 -6.34 -22.63 -9.04
N SER A 218 -6.18 -23.50 -8.05
CA SER A 218 -7.16 -23.65 -6.97
C SER A 218 -6.96 -22.59 -5.89
N GLU A 219 -7.91 -22.47 -4.97
CA GLU A 219 -7.78 -21.58 -3.80
C GLU A 219 -6.56 -21.96 -2.93
N GLU A 220 -6.26 -23.25 -2.77
CA GLU A 220 -5.08 -23.70 -2.02
C GLU A 220 -3.77 -23.31 -2.71
N ASP A 221 -3.72 -23.36 -4.05
CA ASP A 221 -2.56 -22.90 -4.80
C ASP A 221 -2.41 -21.38 -4.68
N ALA A 222 -3.53 -20.65 -4.68
CA ALA A 222 -3.55 -19.21 -4.49
C ALA A 222 -3.06 -18.78 -3.10
N LYS A 223 -3.36 -19.53 -2.04
CA LYS A 223 -2.82 -19.28 -0.68
C LYS A 223 -1.30 -19.42 -0.63
N VAL A 224 -0.74 -20.42 -1.33
CA VAL A 224 0.70 -20.61 -1.47
C VAL A 224 1.34 -19.43 -2.22
N LEU A 225 0.74 -19.03 -3.35
CA LEU A 225 1.23 -17.92 -4.16
C LEU A 225 1.07 -16.55 -3.48
N GLU A 226 0.01 -16.36 -2.68
CA GLU A 226 -0.17 -15.21 -1.80
C GLU A 226 0.96 -15.16 -0.77
N TYR A 227 1.31 -16.28 -0.13
CA TYR A 227 2.40 -16.33 0.82
C TYR A 227 3.76 -16.04 0.18
N LEU A 228 4.02 -16.56 -1.01
CA LEU A 228 5.23 -16.22 -1.78
C LEU A 228 5.31 -14.71 -2.07
N ASN A 229 4.19 -14.09 -2.44
CA ASN A 229 4.11 -12.65 -2.67
C ASN A 229 4.30 -11.85 -1.37
N ASP A 230 3.70 -12.30 -0.27
CA ASP A 230 3.83 -11.67 1.04
C ASP A 230 5.25 -11.77 1.58
N LEU A 231 5.92 -12.92 1.43
CA LEU A 231 7.36 -13.06 1.72
C LEU A 231 8.17 -12.01 0.96
N LYS A 232 7.92 -11.85 -0.34
CA LYS A 232 8.60 -10.84 -1.15
C LYS A 232 8.37 -9.43 -0.62
N GLN A 233 7.13 -9.07 -0.29
CA GLN A 233 6.84 -7.74 0.27
C GLN A 233 7.41 -7.56 1.68
N TYR A 234 7.38 -8.59 2.51
CA TYR A 234 7.89 -8.58 3.89
C TYR A 234 9.40 -8.30 3.88
N TRP A 235 10.15 -9.04 3.07
CA TRP A 235 11.61 -8.93 3.00
C TRP A 235 12.09 -7.71 2.22
N LYS A 236 11.39 -7.28 1.16
CA LYS A 236 11.80 -6.11 0.36
C LYS A 236 11.28 -4.76 0.86
N ARG A 237 10.10 -4.72 1.48
CA ARG A 237 9.35 -3.47 1.75
C ARG A 237 8.69 -3.44 3.13
N GLY A 238 8.85 -4.49 3.92
CA GLY A 238 8.27 -4.62 5.25
C GLY A 238 9.31 -4.90 6.32
N TYR A 239 8.99 -5.78 7.27
CA TYR A 239 9.78 -6.02 8.49
C TYR A 239 11.07 -6.84 8.29
N GLY A 240 11.43 -7.23 7.06
CA GLY A 240 12.64 -8.03 6.84
C GLY A 240 13.95 -7.33 7.18
N TYR A 241 14.04 -6.02 6.95
CA TYR A 241 15.22 -5.22 7.26
C TYR A 241 14.81 -3.85 7.77
N ASP A 242 15.51 -3.32 8.79
CA ASP A 242 15.18 -2.03 9.39
C ASP A 242 15.17 -0.88 8.36
N ILE A 243 16.08 -0.91 7.39
CA ILE A 243 16.16 0.13 6.35
C ILE A 243 14.91 0.19 5.46
N ASN A 244 14.15 -0.91 5.35
CA ASN A 244 12.93 -0.95 4.56
C ASN A 244 11.94 0.10 5.05
N SER A 245 11.69 0.17 6.36
CA SER A 245 10.78 1.13 6.97
C SER A 245 11.44 2.47 7.28
N ARG A 246 12.71 2.46 7.76
CA ARG A 246 13.46 3.68 8.10
C ARG A 246 13.62 4.63 6.91
N SER A 247 13.77 4.11 5.69
CA SER A 247 13.81 4.94 4.48
C SER A 247 12.57 5.82 4.28
N SER A 248 11.42 5.46 4.87
CA SER A 248 10.18 6.22 4.76
C SER A 248 10.04 7.38 5.74
N CYS A 249 11.01 7.59 6.65
CA CYS A 249 10.81 8.58 7.71
C CYS A 249 10.76 10.03 7.24
N VAL A 250 11.31 10.34 6.06
CA VAL A 250 11.11 11.65 5.42
C VAL A 250 9.62 11.92 5.15
N LEU A 251 8.87 10.90 4.71
CA LEU A 251 7.42 11.02 4.49
C LEU A 251 6.67 11.09 5.82
N PHE A 252 7.08 10.30 6.81
CA PHE A 252 6.50 10.33 8.15
C PHE A 252 6.66 11.70 8.84
N GLN A 253 7.87 12.27 8.80
CA GLN A 253 8.14 13.59 9.35
C GLN A 253 7.39 14.68 8.61
N ASP A 254 7.31 14.61 7.27
CA ASP A 254 6.53 15.58 6.48
C ASP A 254 5.04 15.57 6.89
N ILE A 255 4.46 14.40 7.19
CA ILE A 255 3.09 14.26 7.75
C ILE A 255 2.93 15.09 9.02
N PHE A 256 3.81 14.86 10.00
CA PHE A 256 3.72 15.55 11.28
C PHE A 256 4.05 17.04 11.20
N GLN A 257 4.96 17.46 10.31
CA GLN A 257 5.25 18.88 10.07
C GLN A 257 3.99 19.64 9.60
N HIS A 258 3.18 19.03 8.74
CA HIS A 258 1.93 19.66 8.27
C HIS A 258 0.82 19.66 9.31
N LEU A 259 0.73 18.59 10.12
CA LEU A 259 -0.20 18.52 11.25
C LEU A 259 0.18 19.57 12.31
N ASP A 260 1.47 19.69 12.65
CA ASP A 260 2.00 20.71 13.57
C ASP A 260 1.65 22.11 13.10
N LYS A 261 1.91 22.41 11.82
CA LYS A 261 1.56 23.70 11.22
C LYS A 261 0.06 24.00 11.33
N ALA A 262 -0.80 23.02 11.09
CA ALA A 262 -2.25 23.20 11.22
C ALA A 262 -2.67 23.48 12.68
N VAL A 263 -2.05 22.80 13.66
CA VAL A 263 -2.27 23.08 15.08
C VAL A 263 -1.81 24.49 15.45
N GLU A 264 -0.63 24.92 14.98
CA GLU A 264 -0.10 26.26 15.23
C GLU A 264 -0.98 27.36 14.62
N GLU A 265 -1.46 27.17 13.39
CA GLU A 265 -2.39 28.07 12.72
C GLU A 265 -3.73 28.16 13.47
N SER A 266 -4.28 27.01 13.88
CA SER A 266 -5.50 26.93 14.69
C SER A 266 -5.37 27.69 16.01
N LYS A 267 -4.31 27.42 16.79
CA LYS A 267 -4.02 28.13 18.05
C LYS A 267 -3.83 29.63 17.89
N SER A 268 -3.33 30.06 16.73
CA SER A 268 -3.15 31.47 16.38
C SER A 268 -4.41 32.12 15.78
N SER A 269 -5.53 31.40 15.73
CA SER A 269 -6.77 31.82 15.06
C SER A 269 -6.56 32.23 13.59
N LYS A 270 -5.59 31.60 12.92
CA LYS A 270 -5.30 31.79 11.50
C LYS A 270 -6.05 30.76 10.65
N PRO A 271 -6.43 31.09 9.40
CA PRO A 271 -6.93 30.09 8.48
C PRO A 271 -5.90 29.00 8.22
N ILE A 272 -6.33 27.73 8.23
CA ILE A 272 -5.47 26.59 7.92
C ILE A 272 -4.99 26.70 6.46
N SER A 273 -3.68 26.74 6.24
CA SER A 273 -3.11 27.00 4.91
C SER A 273 -3.38 25.88 3.92
N SER A 274 -3.36 24.64 4.42
CA SER A 274 -3.47 23.40 3.64
C SER A 274 -4.44 22.44 4.35
N PRO A 275 -5.76 22.67 4.28
CA PRO A 275 -6.76 21.83 4.95
C PRO A 275 -6.93 20.46 4.28
N LEU A 276 -6.56 20.33 3.01
CA LEU A 276 -6.62 19.08 2.27
C LEU A 276 -5.30 18.85 1.52
N ILE A 277 -4.58 17.79 1.91
CA ILE A 277 -3.31 17.38 1.31
C ILE A 277 -3.45 15.96 0.79
N VAL A 278 -3.19 15.75 -0.50
CA VAL A 278 -3.29 14.43 -1.15
C VAL A 278 -1.97 14.14 -1.85
N GLN A 279 -1.39 12.99 -1.55
CA GLN A 279 -0.09 12.58 -2.08
C GLN A 279 -0.21 11.20 -2.71
N VAL A 280 0.21 11.05 -3.97
CA VAL A 280 0.05 9.79 -4.72
C VAL A 280 1.40 9.11 -5.00
N GLY A 281 1.55 7.89 -4.51
CA GLY A 281 2.74 7.07 -4.68
C GLY A 281 2.41 5.61 -5.03
N HIS A 282 3.18 4.69 -4.47
CA HIS A 282 3.20 3.28 -4.80
C HIS A 282 2.87 2.40 -3.59
N ALA A 283 2.75 1.08 -3.81
CA ALA A 283 2.72 0.14 -2.68
C ALA A 283 4.01 0.28 -1.85
N GLU A 284 5.12 0.47 -2.55
CA GLU A 284 6.47 0.72 -2.03
C GLU A 284 6.60 2.08 -1.31
N THR A 285 5.62 2.98 -1.44
CA THR A 285 5.56 4.21 -0.63
C THR A 285 4.79 3.96 0.67
N LEU A 286 3.62 3.32 0.56
CA LEU A 286 2.67 3.19 1.67
C LEU A 286 3.04 2.06 2.64
N GLN A 287 3.57 0.95 2.14
CA GLN A 287 3.88 -0.21 2.96
C GLN A 287 5.05 0.06 3.94
N PRO A 288 6.19 0.63 3.51
CA PRO A 288 7.23 1.05 4.44
C PRO A 288 6.76 2.03 5.52
N LEU A 289 5.88 2.98 5.17
CA LEU A 289 5.32 3.95 6.10
C LEU A 289 4.48 3.28 7.19
N LEU A 290 3.59 2.35 6.81
CA LEU A 290 2.78 1.58 7.77
C LEU A 290 3.66 0.71 8.68
N VAL A 291 4.75 0.16 8.15
CA VAL A 291 5.71 -0.65 8.91
C VAL A 291 6.55 0.22 9.85
N LEU A 292 6.93 1.43 9.44
CA LEU A 292 7.59 2.41 10.31
C LEU A 292 6.69 2.78 11.50
N MET A 293 5.37 2.86 11.26
CA MET A 293 4.35 3.08 12.28
C MET A 293 4.05 1.84 13.14
N GLY A 294 4.66 0.68 12.85
CA GLY A 294 4.50 -0.55 13.63
C GLY A 294 3.28 -1.41 13.29
N TYR A 295 2.55 -1.09 12.22
CA TYR A 295 1.34 -1.80 11.84
C TYR A 295 1.60 -3.15 11.15
N PHE A 296 0.73 -4.13 11.40
CA PHE A 296 0.76 -5.46 10.79
C PHE A 296 2.03 -6.27 11.07
N LYS A 297 2.67 -6.04 12.22
CA LYS A 297 3.80 -6.86 12.67
C LYS A 297 3.31 -8.19 13.21
N ASP A 298 3.74 -9.27 12.57
CA ASP A 298 3.56 -10.63 13.05
C ASP A 298 4.42 -10.93 14.28
N ASP A 299 3.99 -11.88 15.10
CA ASP A 299 4.71 -12.28 16.31
C ASP A 299 6.02 -13.00 15.94
N GLU A 300 5.98 -13.79 14.87
CA GLU A 300 7.14 -14.44 14.24
C GLU A 300 7.33 -13.90 12.81
N PRO A 301 8.58 -13.72 12.35
CA PRO A 301 8.84 -13.30 10.97
C PRO A 301 8.26 -14.28 9.93
N LEU A 302 7.91 -13.76 8.75
CA LEU A 302 7.53 -14.62 7.62
C LEU A 302 8.79 -15.27 7.06
N LEU A 303 8.85 -16.59 7.09
CA LEU A 303 9.99 -17.40 6.65
C LEU A 303 9.55 -18.42 5.58
N ALA A 304 10.51 -18.93 4.82
CA ALA A 304 10.28 -19.97 3.83
C ALA A 304 9.71 -21.26 4.43
N ASN A 305 10.08 -21.58 5.66
CA ASN A 305 9.74 -22.86 6.30
C ASN A 305 8.54 -22.78 7.26
N ASN A 306 7.85 -21.64 7.37
CA ASN A 306 6.78 -21.46 8.34
C ASN A 306 5.41 -21.10 7.73
N TYR A 307 5.19 -21.43 6.45
CA TYR A 307 3.93 -21.20 5.74
C TYR A 307 2.69 -21.66 6.52
N ALA A 308 2.72 -22.88 7.07
CA ALA A 308 1.60 -23.46 7.80
C ALA A 308 1.28 -22.70 9.10
N GLN A 309 2.31 -22.25 9.83
CA GLN A 309 2.15 -21.44 11.05
C GLN A 309 1.63 -20.04 10.71
N GLN A 310 1.98 -19.51 9.53
CA GLN A 310 1.61 -18.17 9.05
C GLN A 310 0.24 -18.13 8.33
N ALA A 311 -0.62 -19.12 8.55
CA ALA A 311 -1.97 -19.16 7.99
C ALA A 311 -2.83 -17.96 8.41
N GLN A 312 -2.65 -17.45 9.63
CA GLN A 312 -3.38 -16.29 10.19
C GLN A 312 -2.50 -15.04 10.35
N ARG A 313 -1.42 -14.95 9.56
CA ARG A 313 -0.51 -13.79 9.57
C ARG A 313 -1.25 -12.46 9.40
N LYS A 314 -0.79 -11.46 10.13
CA LYS A 314 -1.21 -10.05 10.05
C LYS A 314 -0.66 -9.41 8.78
N PHE A 315 0.58 -9.73 8.38
CA PHE A 315 1.20 -9.20 7.17
C PHE A 315 0.66 -9.88 5.91
N ARG A 316 -0.45 -9.33 5.38
CA ARG A 316 -1.04 -9.72 4.09
C ARG A 316 -1.07 -8.53 3.15
N SER A 317 -0.10 -8.46 2.24
CA SER A 317 0.14 -7.27 1.41
C SER A 317 -1.07 -6.84 0.59
N GLY A 318 -1.90 -7.79 0.13
CA GLY A 318 -3.14 -7.49 -0.59
C GLY A 318 -4.28 -6.92 0.25
N ARG A 319 -4.23 -7.08 1.58
CA ARG A 319 -5.18 -6.46 2.52
C ARG A 319 -4.70 -5.11 3.03
N ILE A 320 -3.38 -4.91 3.04
CA ILE A 320 -2.73 -3.70 3.55
C ILE A 320 -2.67 -2.64 2.45
N VAL A 321 -2.05 -3.00 1.32
CA VAL A 321 -1.79 -2.10 0.20
C VAL A 321 -2.29 -2.71 -1.12
N PRO A 322 -3.59 -2.99 -1.33
CA PRO A 322 -4.14 -3.31 -2.66
C PRO A 322 -4.02 -2.11 -3.62
N TYR A 323 -4.43 -2.26 -4.89
CA TYR A 323 -4.57 -1.08 -5.76
C TYR A 323 -5.45 -0.02 -5.10
N ALA A 324 -5.15 1.27 -5.32
CA ALA A 324 -5.89 2.39 -4.72
C ALA A 324 -5.88 2.47 -3.17
N ALA A 325 -5.04 1.69 -2.51
CA ALA A 325 -4.87 1.76 -1.06
C ALA A 325 -4.60 3.19 -0.58
N ASN A 326 -5.09 3.52 0.60
CA ASN A 326 -5.02 4.87 1.14
C ASN A 326 -4.81 4.85 2.65
N LEU A 327 -3.89 5.67 3.13
CA LEU A 327 -3.75 6.02 4.54
C LEU A 327 -4.10 7.48 4.71
N VAL A 328 -5.05 7.77 5.59
CA VAL A 328 -5.58 9.11 5.82
C VAL A 328 -5.40 9.48 7.29
N PHE A 329 -4.81 10.64 7.53
CA PHE A 329 -4.75 11.32 8.82
C PHE A 329 -5.81 12.41 8.82
N VAL A 330 -6.66 12.44 9.84
CA VAL A 330 -7.64 13.51 10.03
C VAL A 330 -7.38 14.15 11.38
N LEU A 331 -7.00 15.42 11.35
CA LEU A 331 -6.81 16.26 12.53
C LEU A 331 -8.09 17.02 12.82
N TYR A 332 -8.48 17.03 14.09
CA TYR A 332 -9.66 17.72 14.58
C TYR A 332 -9.29 18.74 15.65
N HIS A 333 -10.12 19.78 15.73
CA HIS A 333 -10.19 20.68 16.87
C HIS A 333 -11.50 20.41 17.61
N CYS A 334 -11.42 20.19 18.92
CA CYS A 334 -12.57 19.87 19.75
C CYS A 334 -12.84 20.99 20.77
N ASP A 335 -14.05 21.53 20.73
CA ASP A 335 -14.54 22.50 21.69
C ASP A 335 -14.94 21.82 23.01
N HIS A 336 -14.96 22.59 24.10
CA HIS A 336 -15.47 22.18 25.41
C HIS A 336 -14.79 20.95 26.01
N VAL A 337 -13.48 20.83 25.82
CA VAL A 337 -12.65 19.76 26.39
C VAL A 337 -12.28 20.02 27.85
N ASN A 338 -12.08 18.96 28.62
CA ASN A 338 -11.74 19.07 30.05
C ASN A 338 -10.27 19.47 30.26
N THR A 339 -9.41 19.09 29.31
CA THR A 339 -7.97 19.40 29.34
C THR A 339 -7.52 19.99 28.01
N SER A 340 -6.51 20.86 28.04
CA SER A 340 -5.94 21.45 26.81
C SER A 340 -5.28 20.42 25.88
N GLN A 341 -4.95 19.23 26.39
CA GLN A 341 -4.39 18.14 25.58
C GLN A 341 -5.45 17.47 24.69
N GLU A 342 -6.73 17.51 25.10
CA GLU A 342 -7.85 16.95 24.37
C GLU A 342 -8.34 17.83 23.22
N GLU A 343 -7.87 19.09 23.16
CA GLU A 343 -8.29 20.09 22.16
C GLU A 343 -8.00 19.63 20.73
N TYR A 344 -6.91 18.89 20.52
CA TYR A 344 -6.52 18.36 19.22
C TYR A 344 -6.56 16.84 19.23
N GLN A 345 -7.46 16.28 18.42
CA GLN A 345 -7.65 14.83 18.27
C GLN A 345 -7.26 14.41 16.86
N VAL A 346 -6.84 13.15 16.71
CA VAL A 346 -6.48 12.57 15.43
C VAL A 346 -7.13 11.21 15.24
N GLN A 347 -7.58 10.95 14.02
CA GLN A 347 -8.01 9.64 13.55
C GLN A 347 -7.17 9.20 12.36
N LEU A 348 -6.94 7.90 12.27
CA LEU A 348 -6.32 7.26 11.12
C LEU A 348 -7.34 6.42 10.39
N LEU A 349 -7.31 6.46 9.06
CA LEU A 349 -8.05 5.54 8.22
C LEU A 349 -7.09 4.82 7.29
N LEU A 350 -7.18 3.48 7.26
CA LEU A 350 -6.52 2.67 6.24
C LEU A 350 -7.59 2.02 5.38
N ASN A 351 -7.51 2.24 4.06
CA ASN A 351 -8.49 1.74 3.10
C ASN A 351 -9.92 2.10 3.52
N GLU A 352 -10.11 3.37 3.92
CA GLU A 352 -11.36 3.97 4.42
C GLU A 352 -11.92 3.41 5.74
N LYS A 353 -11.21 2.49 6.41
CA LYS A 353 -11.60 1.95 7.71
C LYS A 353 -10.78 2.60 8.82
N LEU A 354 -11.43 2.90 9.95
CA LEU A 354 -10.73 3.41 11.13
C LEU A 354 -9.65 2.44 11.56
N LEU A 355 -8.45 2.97 11.75
CA LEU A 355 -7.27 2.23 12.17
C LEU A 355 -7.02 2.53 13.66
N SER A 356 -6.98 1.48 14.48
CA SER A 356 -6.69 1.62 15.90
C SER A 356 -5.24 2.05 16.13
N PHE A 357 -5.01 2.88 17.14
CA PHE A 357 -3.67 3.27 17.57
C PHE A 357 -3.04 2.19 18.46
N HIS A 358 -1.76 1.88 18.24
CA HIS A 358 -1.08 0.82 19.00
C HIS A 358 -0.95 1.10 20.50
N HIS A 359 -0.79 2.36 20.90
CA HIS A 359 -0.60 2.74 22.30
C HIS A 359 -1.88 2.69 23.14
N SER A 360 -3.05 2.75 22.51
CA SER A 360 -4.34 2.81 23.23
C SER A 360 -5.35 1.73 22.81
N ASN A 361 -5.16 1.09 21.65
CA ASN A 361 -6.15 0.26 20.96
C ASN A 361 -7.47 0.98 20.59
N GLU A 362 -7.50 2.30 20.76
CA GLU A 362 -8.63 3.16 20.39
C GLU A 362 -8.50 3.65 18.94
N THR A 363 -9.61 4.08 18.34
CA THR A 363 -9.62 4.66 16.98
C THR A 363 -9.41 6.17 16.95
N THR A 364 -9.26 6.78 18.13
CA THR A 364 -8.99 8.20 18.33
C THR A 364 -7.84 8.34 19.31
N SER A 365 -6.97 9.32 19.10
CA SER A 365 -5.90 9.69 20.03
C SER A 365 -5.83 11.21 20.13
N THR A 366 -5.37 11.73 21.27
CA THR A 366 -4.92 13.12 21.28
C THR A 366 -3.71 13.24 20.35
N TYR A 367 -3.57 14.40 19.71
CA TYR A 367 -2.44 14.66 18.82
C TYR A 367 -1.11 14.65 19.60
N THR A 368 -1.14 15.10 20.86
CA THR A 368 0.03 15.09 21.75
C THR A 368 0.49 13.67 22.06
N ASP A 369 -0.43 12.77 22.41
CA ASP A 369 -0.08 11.37 22.70
C ASP A 369 0.46 10.67 21.46
N LEU A 370 -0.12 10.94 20.30
CA LEU A 370 0.38 10.39 19.03
C LEU A 370 1.83 10.85 18.75
N LYS A 371 2.12 12.14 18.93
CA LYS A 371 3.48 12.68 18.79
C LYS A 371 4.45 12.06 19.80
N ASN A 372 4.04 11.92 21.05
CA ASN A 372 4.85 11.33 22.09
C ASN A 372 5.17 9.86 21.80
N TYR A 373 4.19 9.10 21.31
CA TYR A 373 4.36 7.71 20.93
C TYR A 373 5.40 7.52 19.82
N TYR A 374 5.39 8.41 18.80
CA TYR A 374 6.33 8.36 17.69
C TYR A 374 7.54 9.29 17.83
N LYS A 375 7.82 9.80 19.03
CA LYS A 375 8.84 10.82 19.29
C LYS A 375 10.22 10.43 18.76
N ASP A 376 10.63 9.17 18.97
CA ASP A 376 11.93 8.68 18.50
C ASP A 376 12.07 8.78 16.98
N ILE A 377 11.05 8.39 16.22
CA ILE A 377 11.08 8.48 14.75
C ILE A 377 11.07 9.94 14.30
N LEU A 378 10.28 10.79 14.97
CA LEU A 378 10.18 12.21 14.63
C LEU A 378 11.49 12.96 14.88
N GLU A 379 12.19 12.65 15.97
CA GLU A 379 13.40 13.37 16.37
C GLU A 379 14.69 12.76 15.83
N ASN A 380 14.79 11.43 15.75
CA ASN A 380 16.05 10.71 15.52
C ASN A 380 16.14 10.02 14.15
N CYS A 381 15.09 9.99 13.34
CA CYS A 381 15.19 9.39 11.99
C CYS A 381 15.63 10.43 10.96
N HIS A 382 16.92 10.48 10.67
CA HIS A 382 17.46 11.39 9.66
C HIS A 382 17.70 10.65 8.35
N PHE A 383 16.87 10.91 7.33
CA PHE A 383 16.90 10.19 6.04
C PHE A 383 18.31 10.05 5.45
N LYS A 384 19.11 11.13 5.48
CA LYS A 384 20.48 11.11 4.94
C LYS A 384 21.40 10.13 5.69
N GLU A 385 21.27 10.05 7.01
CA GLU A 385 22.09 9.18 7.86
C GLU A 385 21.60 7.74 7.78
N GLU A 386 20.28 7.53 7.84
CA GLU A 386 19.64 6.22 7.67
C GLU A 386 20.00 5.59 6.32
N CYS A 387 20.09 6.40 5.28
CA CYS A 387 20.41 5.96 3.92
C CYS A 387 21.90 6.02 3.55
N GLU A 388 22.79 6.41 4.49
CA GLU A 388 24.23 6.35 4.28
C GLU A 388 24.70 4.90 4.22
N LEU A 389 25.55 4.57 3.24
CA LEU A 389 26.14 3.24 3.16
C LEU A 389 27.10 3.02 4.34
N PRO A 390 27.18 1.80 4.90
CA PRO A 390 28.20 1.49 5.89
C PRO A 390 29.58 1.82 5.32
N LYS A 391 30.37 2.60 6.06
CA LYS A 391 31.78 2.79 5.71
C LYS A 391 32.44 1.43 5.87
N VAL A 392 32.85 0.83 4.76
CA VAL A 392 33.57 -0.45 4.77
C VAL A 392 34.90 -0.20 5.49
N ASN A 393 34.97 -0.54 6.78
CA ASN A 393 36.25 -0.73 7.43
C ASN A 393 36.84 -2.02 6.84
N VAL A 394 37.88 -1.88 6.02
CA VAL A 394 38.62 -2.97 5.36
C VAL A 394 39.45 -3.77 6.37
N THR A 395 38.89 -4.14 7.53
CA THR A 395 39.63 -4.85 8.60
C THR A 395 38.90 -6.04 9.22
N ALA A 396 37.85 -6.56 8.59
CA ALA A 396 37.30 -7.87 8.97
C ALA A 396 36.94 -8.67 7.72
N ILE A 397 37.97 -9.25 7.11
CA ILE A 397 37.85 -10.59 6.51
C ILE A 397 37.88 -11.55 7.71
N ASP A 398 37.04 -12.59 7.67
CA ASP A 398 36.68 -13.52 8.75
C ASP A 398 35.50 -12.97 9.59
N GLU A 399 34.31 -13.57 9.63
CA GLU A 399 33.93 -14.98 9.50
C GLU A 399 32.54 -15.05 8.85
N LEU A 400 32.38 -16.00 7.91
CA LEU A 400 31.21 -16.23 7.06
C LEU A 400 30.23 -17.22 7.72
#